data_AF-A0A7Z9SEC8-F1
#
_entry.id   AF-A0A7Z9SEC8-F1
#
_cell.length_a   1.000
_cell.length_b   1.000
_cell.length_c   1.000
_cell.angle_alpha   90.00
_cell.angle_beta   90.00
_cell.angle_gamma   90.00
#
_symmetry.space_group_name_H-M   'P 1'
#
loop_
_entity.id
_entity.type
_entity.pdbx_description
1 polymer ?
#
loop_
_entity_poly.entity_id
_entity_poly.type
_entity_poly.pdbx_seq_one_letter_code
_entity_poly.pdbx_strand_id
1 'polypeptide(L)'
;IARELARAILPVNLYTEWYWKNDLHNLLHFIGLRSDSHAQYEIRVFSDAMAESVKAVAPFAWEAYQDYVVKGMRFSRIEQSLLEKNLPERVIDDIGEDIAYQLTATLHSNKPRKDADLFPLYQKQGGSDSEHDFKLKWDSGEIETGNVRELREFKAKFISLKK
;
A
#
# COMPACT_ATOMS: atom_id res chain seq x y z
N ILE A 1 -10.98 -56.37 -8.78
CA ILE A 1 -9.95 -55.31 -8.55
C ILE A 1 -10.48 -54.39 -7.46
N ALA A 2 -9.65 -54.01 -6.46
CA ALA A 2 -10.07 -53.09 -5.40
C ALA A 2 -10.17 -51.64 -5.91
N ARG A 3 -11.04 -50.81 -5.31
CA ARG A 3 -11.26 -49.41 -5.72
C ARG A 3 -9.98 -48.56 -5.68
N GLU A 4 -9.13 -48.79 -4.70
CA GLU A 4 -7.84 -48.09 -4.54
C GLU A 4 -6.85 -48.37 -5.68
N LEU A 5 -6.93 -49.55 -6.31
CA LEU A 5 -6.09 -49.94 -7.43
C LEU A 5 -6.70 -49.48 -8.76
N ALA A 6 -8.03 -49.52 -8.86
CA ALA A 6 -8.76 -49.01 -10.03
C ALA A 6 -8.60 -47.49 -10.22
N ARG A 7 -8.46 -46.69 -9.14
CA ARG A 7 -8.27 -45.23 -9.26
C ARG A 7 -6.92 -44.81 -9.82
N ALA A 8 -5.92 -45.69 -9.84
CA ALA A 8 -4.56 -45.36 -10.27
C ALA A 8 -4.46 -45.04 -11.77
N ILE A 9 -5.42 -45.51 -12.57
CA ILE A 9 -5.48 -45.25 -14.02
C ILE A 9 -6.36 -44.04 -14.37
N LEU A 10 -6.97 -43.38 -13.37
CA LEU A 10 -7.82 -42.22 -13.61
C LEU A 10 -6.95 -40.99 -13.93
N PRO A 11 -7.36 -40.12 -14.87
CA PRO A 11 -6.61 -38.92 -15.22
C PRO A 11 -6.63 -37.87 -14.10
N VAL A 12 -5.71 -36.91 -14.17
CA VAL A 12 -5.53 -35.87 -13.13
C VAL A 12 -6.62 -34.78 -13.10
N ASN A 13 -7.50 -34.75 -14.10
CA ASN A 13 -8.59 -33.77 -14.22
C ASN A 13 -9.88 -34.22 -13.49
N LEU A 14 -9.83 -35.29 -12.69
CA LEU A 14 -10.96 -35.69 -11.87
C LEU A 14 -11.22 -34.65 -10.79
N TYR A 15 -12.46 -34.19 -10.70
CA TYR A 15 -12.90 -33.34 -9.61
C TYR A 15 -12.83 -34.10 -8.29
N THR A 16 -12.31 -33.41 -7.29
CA THR A 16 -12.27 -33.86 -5.90
C THR A 16 -12.67 -32.71 -5.02
N GLU A 17 -13.30 -33.03 -3.90
CA GLU A 17 -13.70 -32.07 -2.88
C GLU A 17 -12.80 -32.24 -1.66
N TRP A 18 -12.47 -31.15 -1.00
CA TRP A 18 -11.77 -31.17 0.29
C TRP A 18 -12.16 -29.96 1.12
N TYR A 19 -12.04 -30.10 2.44
CA TYR A 19 -12.14 -28.96 3.35
C TYR A 19 -10.76 -28.36 3.54
N TRP A 20 -10.64 -27.05 3.32
CA TRP A 20 -9.42 -26.31 3.58
C TRP A 20 -9.67 -25.25 4.65
N LYS A 21 -8.89 -25.32 5.73
CA LYS A 21 -8.89 -24.33 6.82
C LYS A 21 -7.51 -23.69 6.88
N ASN A 22 -7.48 -22.37 6.89
CA ASN A 22 -6.24 -21.61 6.99
C ASN A 22 -6.47 -20.29 7.74
N ASP A 23 -5.40 -19.66 8.20
CA ASP A 23 -5.44 -18.29 8.73
C ASP A 23 -5.38 -17.25 7.59
N LEU A 24 -5.71 -16.00 7.93
CA LEU A 24 -5.77 -14.92 6.94
C LEU A 24 -4.40 -14.57 6.35
N HIS A 25 -3.32 -14.64 7.13
CA HIS A 25 -1.98 -14.26 6.66
C HIS A 25 -1.50 -15.22 5.56
N ASN A 26 -1.60 -16.51 5.81
CA ASN A 26 -1.24 -17.55 4.86
C ASN A 26 -2.19 -17.61 3.66
N LEU A 27 -3.48 -17.31 3.86
CA LEU A 27 -4.43 -17.20 2.74
C LEU A 27 -4.08 -16.03 1.81
N LEU A 28 -3.76 -14.85 2.34
CA LEU A 28 -3.32 -13.72 1.53
C LEU A 28 -2.02 -14.04 0.77
N HIS A 29 -1.07 -14.73 1.42
CA HIS A 29 0.14 -15.18 0.74
C HIS A 29 -0.15 -16.17 -0.40
N PHE A 30 -1.05 -17.13 -0.17
CA PHE A 30 -1.51 -18.07 -1.20
C PHE A 30 -2.13 -17.33 -2.38
N ILE A 31 -3.03 -16.37 -2.11
CA ILE A 31 -3.69 -15.57 -3.15
C ILE A 31 -2.65 -14.81 -3.97
N GLY A 32 -1.65 -14.19 -3.35
CA GLY A 32 -0.59 -13.48 -4.07
C GLY A 32 0.19 -14.38 -5.04
N LEU A 33 0.52 -15.61 -4.63
CA LEU A 33 1.23 -16.56 -5.47
C LEU A 33 0.36 -17.19 -6.55
N ARG A 34 -0.93 -17.41 -6.27
CA ARG A 34 -1.83 -18.18 -7.13
C ARG A 34 -2.71 -17.34 -8.03
N SER A 35 -2.82 -16.04 -7.80
CA SER A 35 -3.46 -15.10 -8.74
C SER A 35 -2.44 -14.51 -9.74
N ASP A 36 -1.15 -14.81 -9.56
CA ASP A 36 -0.09 -14.35 -10.46
C ASP A 36 -0.24 -14.94 -11.87
N SER A 37 0.09 -14.14 -12.90
CA SER A 37 0.01 -14.55 -14.31
C SER A 37 0.85 -15.79 -14.67
N HIS A 38 1.93 -16.06 -13.94
CA HIS A 38 2.77 -17.26 -14.11
C HIS A 38 2.13 -18.52 -13.52
N ALA A 39 1.12 -18.39 -12.66
CA ALA A 39 0.39 -19.54 -12.12
C ALA A 39 -0.55 -20.13 -13.19
N GLN A 40 -0.86 -21.42 -13.07
CA GLN A 40 -1.75 -22.11 -14.01
C GLN A 40 -3.17 -21.49 -13.97
N TYR A 41 -3.83 -21.35 -15.13
CA TYR A 41 -5.11 -20.64 -15.22
C TYR A 41 -6.17 -21.18 -14.25
N GLU A 42 -6.31 -22.51 -14.15
CA GLU A 42 -7.33 -23.14 -13.32
C GLU A 42 -7.18 -22.72 -11.85
N ILE A 43 -5.95 -22.69 -11.30
CA ILE A 43 -5.74 -22.29 -9.91
C ILE A 43 -5.93 -20.78 -9.70
N ARG A 44 -5.67 -19.95 -10.72
CA ARG A 44 -5.97 -18.51 -10.67
C ARG A 44 -7.46 -18.27 -10.46
N VAL A 45 -8.32 -18.97 -11.21
CA VAL A 45 -9.78 -18.83 -11.07
C VAL A 45 -10.26 -19.15 -9.64
N PHE A 46 -9.71 -20.19 -9.01
CA PHE A 46 -10.00 -20.49 -7.60
C PHE A 46 -9.47 -19.41 -6.66
N SER A 47 -8.24 -18.94 -6.90
CA SER A 47 -7.60 -17.89 -6.10
C SER A 47 -8.36 -16.56 -6.16
N ASP A 48 -8.82 -16.17 -7.34
CA ASP A 48 -9.58 -14.93 -7.57
C ASP A 48 -10.94 -14.99 -6.84
N ALA A 49 -11.63 -16.13 -6.88
CA ALA A 49 -12.86 -16.33 -6.11
C ALA A 49 -12.63 -16.27 -4.59
N MET A 50 -11.49 -16.79 -4.11
CA MET A 50 -11.10 -16.67 -2.70
C MET A 50 -10.77 -15.22 -2.33
N ALA A 51 -10.13 -14.47 -3.22
CA ALA A 51 -9.82 -13.06 -3.02
C ALA A 51 -11.09 -12.21 -2.82
N GLU A 52 -12.13 -12.43 -3.63
CA GLU A 52 -13.42 -11.75 -3.44
C GLU A 52 -14.06 -12.09 -2.09
N SER A 53 -13.95 -13.34 -1.64
CA SER A 53 -14.42 -13.75 -0.31
C SER A 53 -13.63 -13.06 0.82
N VAL A 54 -12.31 -12.97 0.69
CA VAL A 54 -11.45 -12.27 1.66
C VAL A 54 -11.77 -10.77 1.70
N LYS A 55 -11.94 -10.13 0.54
CA LYS A 55 -12.29 -8.72 0.42
C LYS A 55 -13.63 -8.41 1.10
N ALA A 56 -14.61 -9.31 0.99
CA ALA A 56 -15.90 -9.15 1.65
C ALA A 56 -15.83 -9.30 3.18
N VAL A 57 -15.02 -10.24 3.69
CA VAL A 57 -14.95 -10.55 5.13
C VAL A 57 -13.96 -9.64 5.88
N ALA A 58 -12.83 -9.32 5.27
CA ALA A 58 -11.73 -8.57 5.89
C ALA A 58 -11.23 -7.42 4.97
N PRO A 59 -12.08 -6.42 4.68
CA PRO A 59 -11.78 -5.38 3.68
C PRO A 59 -10.54 -4.56 4.00
N PHE A 60 -10.34 -4.18 5.26
CA PHE A 60 -9.16 -3.39 5.66
C PHE A 60 -7.85 -4.18 5.55
N ALA A 61 -7.89 -5.47 5.84
CA ALA A 61 -6.70 -6.33 5.68
C ALA A 61 -6.40 -6.57 4.20
N TRP A 62 -7.45 -6.70 3.37
CA TRP A 62 -7.31 -6.79 1.92
C TRP A 62 -6.71 -5.51 1.32
N GLU A 63 -7.21 -4.33 1.68
CA GLU A 63 -6.68 -3.04 1.25
C GLU A 63 -5.20 -2.89 1.62
N ALA A 64 -4.86 -3.12 2.89
CA ALA A 64 -3.46 -3.09 3.34
C ALA A 64 -2.57 -4.09 2.58
N TYR A 65 -3.07 -5.30 2.28
CA TYR A 65 -2.33 -6.27 1.48
C TYR A 65 -2.09 -5.78 0.05
N GLN A 66 -3.11 -5.19 -0.58
CA GLN A 66 -2.98 -4.62 -1.92
C GLN A 66 -1.95 -3.49 -1.95
N ASP A 67 -1.98 -2.59 -0.96
CA ASP A 67 -1.13 -1.40 -0.97
C ASP A 67 0.32 -1.71 -0.62
N TYR A 68 0.56 -2.52 0.42
CA TYR A 68 1.93 -2.75 0.91
C TYR A 68 2.61 -3.97 0.31
N VAL A 69 1.85 -4.98 -0.16
CA VAL A 69 2.42 -6.25 -0.64
C VAL A 69 2.31 -6.38 -2.15
N VAL A 70 1.15 -6.12 -2.74
CA VAL A 70 0.92 -6.33 -4.18
C VAL A 70 1.43 -5.15 -5.00
N LYS A 71 1.01 -3.92 -4.65
CA LYS A 71 1.40 -2.67 -5.34
C LYS A 71 2.63 -2.02 -4.73
N GLY A 72 3.06 -2.48 -3.56
CA GLY A 72 4.23 -1.97 -2.88
C GLY A 72 5.51 -2.27 -3.66
N MET A 73 6.41 -1.28 -3.72
CA MET A 73 7.75 -1.49 -4.26
C MET A 73 8.68 -2.08 -3.19
N ARG A 74 9.39 -3.16 -3.55
CA ARG A 74 10.45 -3.73 -2.73
C ARG A 74 11.80 -3.46 -3.36
N PHE A 75 12.65 -2.77 -2.62
CA PHE A 75 14.03 -2.54 -3.02
C PHE A 75 14.95 -3.54 -2.35
N SER A 76 15.80 -4.17 -3.14
CA SER A 76 16.99 -4.89 -2.66
C SER A 76 17.94 -3.94 -1.95
N ARG A 77 18.87 -4.49 -1.16
CA ARG A 77 19.87 -3.71 -0.43
C ARG A 77 20.67 -2.78 -1.36
N ILE A 78 21.01 -3.25 -2.57
CA ILE A 78 21.79 -2.48 -3.53
C ILE A 78 20.98 -1.30 -4.06
N GLU A 79 19.73 -1.55 -4.48
CA GLU A 79 18.82 -0.50 -4.96
C GLU A 79 18.58 0.57 -3.88
N GLN A 80 18.36 0.17 -2.62
CA GLN A 80 18.24 1.10 -1.50
C GLN A 80 19.48 2.00 -1.39
N SER A 81 20.68 1.39 -1.37
CA SER A 81 21.93 2.16 -1.26
C SER A 81 22.20 3.13 -2.41
N LEU A 82 21.68 2.83 -3.61
CA LEU A 82 21.80 3.72 -4.77
C LEU A 82 20.85 4.90 -4.67
N LEU A 83 19.64 4.69 -4.15
CA LEU A 83 18.68 5.77 -3.89
C LEU A 83 19.21 6.72 -2.82
N GLU A 84 19.74 6.19 -1.71
CA GLU A 84 20.26 7.02 -0.62
C GLU A 84 21.46 7.90 -1.01
N LYS A 85 22.33 7.42 -1.90
CA LYS A 85 23.54 8.16 -2.31
C LYS A 85 23.27 9.27 -3.31
N ASN A 86 22.23 9.13 -4.12
CA ASN A 86 22.02 9.98 -5.29
C ASN A 86 20.88 11.00 -5.12
N LEU A 87 20.22 11.05 -3.95
CA LEU A 87 19.15 12.01 -3.70
C LEU A 87 19.75 13.37 -3.31
N PRO A 88 19.57 14.43 -4.12
CA PRO A 88 19.99 15.78 -3.76
C PRO A 88 19.12 16.32 -2.62
N GLU A 89 19.69 17.09 -1.71
CA GLU A 89 18.94 17.70 -0.59
C GLU A 89 17.73 18.52 -1.05
N ARG A 90 17.85 19.22 -2.19
CA ARG A 90 16.74 19.98 -2.78
C ARG A 90 15.50 19.12 -3.02
N VAL A 91 15.69 17.90 -3.53
CA VAL A 91 14.58 16.98 -3.81
C VAL A 91 13.97 16.46 -2.49
N ILE A 92 14.79 16.28 -1.45
CA ILE A 92 14.34 15.88 -0.12
C ILE A 92 13.46 16.96 0.50
N ASP A 93 13.86 18.22 0.36
CA ASP A 93 13.12 19.36 0.90
C ASP A 93 11.81 19.59 0.13
N ASP A 94 11.84 19.55 -1.21
CA ASP A 94 10.64 19.66 -2.08
C ASP A 94 9.59 18.57 -1.71
N ILE A 95 10.01 17.30 -1.60
CA ILE A 95 9.13 16.20 -1.21
C ILE A 95 8.63 16.37 0.24
N GLY A 96 9.50 16.87 1.13
CA GLY A 96 9.15 17.15 2.52
C GLY A 96 8.04 18.19 2.65
N GLU A 97 8.05 19.22 1.81
CA GLU A 97 7.02 20.24 1.71
C GLU A 97 5.71 19.65 1.20
N ASP A 98 5.74 18.86 0.13
CA ASP A 98 4.56 18.19 -0.42
C ASP A 98 3.88 17.29 0.62
N ILE A 99 4.67 16.53 1.40
CA ILE A 99 4.13 15.71 2.49
C ILE A 99 3.49 16.60 3.57
N ALA A 100 4.07 17.77 3.87
CA ALA A 100 3.50 18.70 4.84
C ALA A 100 2.14 19.25 4.37
N TYR A 101 1.99 19.56 3.07
CA TYR A 101 0.71 19.91 2.46
C TYR A 101 -0.31 18.77 2.58
N GLN A 102 0.07 17.56 2.16
CA GLN A 102 -0.81 16.39 2.21
C GLN A 102 -1.24 16.05 3.64
N LEU A 103 -0.34 16.13 4.62
CA LEU A 103 -0.66 15.95 6.04
C LEU A 103 -1.66 17.00 6.53
N THR A 104 -1.46 18.26 6.14
CA THR A 104 -2.35 19.37 6.53
C THR A 104 -3.74 19.20 5.94
N ALA A 105 -3.82 18.86 4.64
CA ALA A 105 -5.07 18.55 3.94
C ALA A 105 -5.79 17.36 4.55
N THR A 106 -5.08 16.26 4.80
CA THR A 106 -5.64 15.06 5.42
C THR A 106 -6.15 15.34 6.84
N LEU A 107 -5.39 16.08 7.65
CA LEU A 107 -5.80 16.44 9.00
C LEU A 107 -7.00 17.40 9.01
N HIS A 108 -7.14 18.26 8.01
CA HIS A 108 -8.30 19.13 7.84
C HIS A 108 -9.53 18.34 7.36
N SER A 109 -9.37 17.41 6.42
CA SER A 109 -10.44 16.51 5.97
C SER A 109 -11.01 15.67 7.12
N ASN A 110 -10.14 15.09 7.96
CA ASN A 110 -10.55 14.32 9.14
C ASN A 110 -11.20 15.17 10.24
N LYS A 111 -10.78 16.43 10.40
CA LYS A 111 -11.32 17.38 11.38
C LYS A 111 -11.24 18.80 10.83
N PRO A 112 -12.34 19.33 10.26
CA PRO A 112 -12.36 20.66 9.67
C PRO A 112 -11.92 21.72 10.67
N ARG A 113 -11.08 22.64 10.21
CA ARG A 113 -10.54 23.78 10.99
C ARG A 113 -10.87 25.09 10.28
N LYS A 114 -10.73 26.22 10.96
CA LYS A 114 -10.83 27.54 10.33
C LYS A 114 -9.61 27.79 9.46
N ASP A 115 -9.78 28.60 8.41
CA ASP A 115 -8.69 28.89 7.47
C ASP A 115 -7.48 29.55 8.15
N ALA A 116 -7.73 30.38 9.17
CA ALA A 116 -6.68 30.99 9.98
C ALA A 116 -5.77 29.96 10.71
N ASP A 117 -6.27 28.75 10.96
CA ASP A 117 -5.54 27.69 11.67
C ASP A 117 -4.78 26.75 10.72
N LEU A 118 -4.95 26.87 9.40
CA LEU A 118 -4.34 25.99 8.40
C LEU A 118 -2.84 26.23 8.26
N PHE A 119 -2.42 27.49 8.11
CA PHE A 119 -1.00 27.82 7.97
C PHE A 119 -0.18 27.48 9.23
N PRO A 120 -0.64 27.78 10.46
CA PRO A 120 0.01 27.29 11.67
C PRO A 120 0.08 25.76 11.76
N LEU A 121 -0.91 25.04 11.21
CA LEU A 121 -0.89 23.58 11.17
C LEU A 121 0.17 23.05 10.19
N TYR A 122 0.29 23.67 9.02
CA TYR A 122 1.31 23.37 8.03
C TYR A 122 2.73 23.57 8.58
N GLN A 123 2.97 24.70 9.26
CA GLN A 123 4.23 24.95 9.96
C GLN A 123 4.51 23.88 11.04
N LYS A 124 3.49 23.46 11.79
CA LYS A 124 3.63 22.34 12.75
C LYS A 124 3.93 21.01 12.08
N GLN A 125 3.50 20.79 10.84
CA GLN A 125 3.90 19.63 10.05
C GLN A 125 5.29 19.82 9.42
N GLY A 126 6.00 20.93 9.68
CA GLY A 126 7.37 21.18 9.25
C GLY A 126 7.49 21.65 7.80
N GLY A 127 6.51 22.39 7.31
CA GLY A 127 6.59 23.09 6.04
C GLY A 127 7.34 24.43 6.15
N SER A 128 8.06 24.80 5.09
CA SER A 128 8.94 25.98 5.01
C SER A 128 8.38 27.14 4.19
N ASP A 129 7.29 26.95 3.46
CA ASP A 129 6.73 27.96 2.56
C ASP A 129 6.23 29.22 3.28
N SER A 130 6.24 30.33 2.54
CA SER A 130 5.63 31.58 2.98
C SER A 130 4.09 31.43 3.06
N GLU A 131 3.43 32.27 3.86
CA GLU A 131 1.96 32.23 3.99
C GLU A 131 1.27 32.50 2.64
N HIS A 132 1.88 33.33 1.80
CA HIS A 132 1.38 33.64 0.46
C HIS A 132 1.42 32.40 -0.44
N ASP A 133 2.57 31.72 -0.48
CA ASP A 133 2.78 30.55 -1.36
C ASP A 133 1.93 29.37 -0.89
N PHE A 134 1.80 29.20 0.44
CA PHE A 134 0.88 28.23 1.04
C PHE A 134 -0.55 28.44 0.57
N LYS A 135 -1.07 29.68 0.63
CA LYS A 135 -2.44 29.97 0.19
C LYS A 135 -2.62 29.69 -1.30
N LEU A 136 -1.65 30.08 -2.12
CA LEU A 136 -1.70 29.87 -3.57
C LEU A 136 -1.78 28.37 -3.92
N LYS A 137 -0.98 27.53 -3.25
CA LYS A 137 -0.99 26.08 -3.45
C LYS A 137 -2.18 25.39 -2.78
N TRP A 138 -2.68 25.93 -1.68
CA TRP A 138 -3.88 25.41 -1.02
C TRP A 138 -5.14 25.66 -1.84
N ASP A 139 -5.26 26.86 -2.41
CA ASP A 139 -6.40 27.29 -3.22
C ASP A 139 -6.42 26.63 -4.60
N SER A 140 -5.30 26.07 -5.07
CA SER A 140 -5.26 25.32 -6.35
C SER A 140 -6.06 24.02 -6.30
N GLY A 141 -6.30 23.47 -5.09
CA GLY A 141 -7.06 22.23 -4.91
C GLY A 141 -6.34 20.97 -5.39
N GLU A 142 -5.05 21.05 -5.71
CA GLU A 142 -4.24 19.93 -6.24
C GLU A 142 -3.72 18.99 -5.13
N ILE A 143 -4.02 19.27 -3.86
CA ILE A 143 -3.48 18.53 -2.72
C ILE A 143 -4.29 17.26 -2.45
N GLU A 144 -3.68 16.10 -2.70
CA GLU A 144 -4.28 14.81 -2.39
C GLU A 144 -4.26 14.52 -0.88
N THR A 145 -5.32 13.90 -0.37
CA THR A 145 -5.38 13.38 1.00
C THR A 145 -4.92 11.93 1.06
N GLY A 146 -4.27 11.53 2.14
CA GLY A 146 -3.78 10.17 2.33
C GLY A 146 -3.95 9.65 3.75
N ASN A 147 -3.24 8.59 4.11
CA ASN A 147 -3.22 8.10 5.47
C ASN A 147 -2.22 8.89 6.33
N VAL A 148 -2.69 9.56 7.39
CA VAL A 148 -1.86 10.39 8.28
C VAL A 148 -0.67 9.60 8.86
N ARG A 149 -0.88 8.33 9.21
CA ARG A 149 0.16 7.51 9.81
C ARG A 149 1.26 7.21 8.78
N GLU A 150 0.88 6.80 7.59
CA GLU A 150 1.81 6.46 6.51
C GLU A 150 2.62 7.66 6.06
N LEU A 151 1.97 8.81 5.87
CA LEU A 151 2.62 10.06 5.49
C LEU A 151 3.65 10.48 6.55
N ARG A 152 3.35 10.32 7.84
CA ARG A 152 4.32 10.59 8.93
C ARG A 152 5.48 9.60 8.94
N GLU A 153 5.21 8.31 8.80
CA GLU A 153 6.25 7.28 8.73
C GLU A 153 7.16 7.50 7.51
N PHE A 154 6.59 7.87 6.36
CA PHE A 154 7.33 8.22 5.15
C PHE A 154 8.17 9.47 5.37
N LYS A 155 7.61 10.54 5.93
CA LYS A 155 8.34 11.76 6.26
C LYS A 155 9.55 11.47 7.16
N ALA A 156 9.36 10.68 8.22
CA ALA A 156 10.43 10.32 9.14
C ALA A 156 11.55 9.53 8.45
N LYS A 157 11.20 8.57 7.58
CA LYS A 157 12.16 7.83 6.76
C LYS A 157 12.92 8.77 5.82
N PHE A 158 12.23 9.70 5.15
CA PHE A 158 12.83 10.64 4.21
C PHE A 158 13.81 11.62 4.90
N ILE A 159 13.43 12.15 6.06
CA ILE A 159 14.32 13.01 6.86
C ILE A 159 15.58 12.25 7.29
N SER A 160 15.46 10.96 7.64
CA SER A 160 16.62 10.15 8.02
C SER A 160 17.64 9.93 6.89
N LEU A 161 17.25 10.20 5.64
CA LEU A 161 18.14 10.14 4.48
C LEU A 161 19.02 11.39 4.33
N LYS A 162 18.65 12.52 4.97
CA LYS A 162 19.44 13.76 4.98
C LYS A 162 20.67 13.54 5.87
N LYS A 163 21.86 13.46 5.26
CA LYS A 163 23.15 13.24 5.95
C LYS A 163 23.90 14.54 6.14
#